data_AF-A0A7L4KMT0-F1
#
_entry.id   AF-A0A7L4KMT0-F1
#
_cell.length_a   1.000
_cell.length_b   1.000
_cell.length_c   1.000
_cell.angle_alpha   90.00
_cell.angle_beta   90.00
_cell.angle_gamma   90.00
#
_symmetry.space_group_name_H-M   'P 1'
#
loop_
_entity.id
_entity.type
_entity.pdbx_description
1 polymer ?
#
loop_
_entity_poly.entity_id
_entity_poly.type
_entity_poly.pdbx_seq_one_letter_code
_entity_poly.pdbx_strand_id
1 'polypeptide(L)'
;MDALHEAGIRVAVALQAGPPWLEQFWLFLTSHLDPNSIYTICFPLARGLDDHVSMMVLWIALVAEWLNVVLKWFLFGERPYWWIHESGLSSREQLPLRQFPVTCETGPGDPSGHCMILGAALWPLVTALTTRVSMCTQRRVLRLIPFLVYILLLVAMGLSRIFVLAHFPHQVVTGSLAGEGAPQLLPLASSPFPVHQCQPQLSPLTGMALGWGLQRWPPKFLKCRFFLAVALGLLLSALALHGLATAAGLDLDW
;
A
#
# COMPACT_ATOMS: atom_id res chain seq x y z
N MET A 1 14.39 13.18 14.38
CA MET A 1 13.12 12.45 14.19
C MET A 1 11.98 13.18 14.88
N ASP A 2 12.16 13.67 16.10
CA ASP A 2 11.08 14.37 16.85
C ASP A 2 10.48 15.57 16.11
N ALA A 3 11.28 16.45 15.52
CA ALA A 3 10.76 17.58 14.74
C ALA A 3 9.88 17.14 13.54
N LEU A 4 10.18 15.99 12.92
CA LEU A 4 9.38 15.42 11.83
C LEU A 4 8.05 14.87 12.36
N HIS A 5 8.07 14.24 13.53
CA HIS A 5 6.87 13.74 14.19
C HIS A 5 5.98 14.89 14.68
N GLU A 6 6.54 15.91 15.33
CA GLU A 6 5.81 17.13 15.72
C GLU A 6 5.17 17.81 14.52
N ALA A 7 5.89 17.97 13.41
CA ALA A 7 5.32 18.49 12.17
C ALA A 7 4.18 17.62 11.66
N GLY A 8 4.32 16.29 11.73
CA GLY A 8 3.26 15.34 11.39
C GLY A 8 2.02 15.48 12.27
N ILE A 9 2.20 15.68 13.58
CA ILE A 9 1.10 15.94 14.51
C ILE A 9 0.38 17.25 14.15
N ARG A 10 1.12 18.32 13.82
CA ARG A 10 0.51 19.59 13.39
C ARG A 10 -0.32 19.43 12.12
N VAL A 11 0.13 18.60 11.17
CA VAL A 11 -0.66 18.26 9.98
C VAL A 11 -1.95 17.53 10.38
N ALA A 12 -1.88 16.58 11.30
CA ALA A 12 -3.07 15.87 11.78
C ALA A 12 -4.06 16.82 12.48
N VAL A 13 -3.57 17.74 13.32
CA VAL A 13 -4.39 18.79 13.96
C VAL A 13 -5.08 19.66 12.91
N ALA A 14 -4.35 20.11 11.88
CA ALA A 14 -4.91 20.92 10.81
C ALA A 14 -5.99 20.16 10.01
N LEU A 15 -5.79 18.86 9.76
CA LEU A 15 -6.80 18.01 9.11
C LEU A 15 -8.05 17.82 9.98
N GLN A 16 -7.87 17.64 11.30
CA GLN A 16 -8.96 17.44 12.24
C GLN A 16 -9.76 18.72 12.55
N ALA A 17 -9.19 19.89 12.30
CA ALA A 17 -9.88 21.19 12.38
C ALA A 17 -10.86 21.44 11.21
N GLY A 18 -10.91 20.54 10.23
CA GLY A 18 -11.86 20.60 9.12
C GLY A 18 -13.33 20.44 9.55
N PRO A 19 -14.27 20.65 8.61
CA PRO A 19 -15.70 20.57 8.90
C PRO A 19 -16.15 19.13 9.25
N PRO A 20 -17.25 18.94 10.01
CA PRO A 20 -17.68 17.62 10.50
C PRO A 20 -17.96 16.57 9.41
N TRP A 21 -18.42 17.00 8.23
CA TRP A 21 -18.67 16.08 7.11
C TRP A 21 -17.39 15.45 6.58
N LEU A 22 -16.26 16.16 6.70
CA LEU A 22 -14.97 15.70 6.22
C LEU A 22 -14.42 14.59 7.13
N GLU A 23 -14.68 14.67 8.43
CA GLU A 23 -14.38 13.57 9.38
C GLU A 23 -15.12 12.29 9.01
N GLN A 24 -16.43 12.39 8.76
CA GLN A 24 -17.24 11.23 8.36
C GLN A 24 -16.73 10.64 7.05
N PHE A 25 -16.33 11.49 6.11
CA PHE A 25 -15.68 11.06 4.87
C PHE A 25 -14.36 10.31 5.11
N TRP A 26 -13.46 10.84 5.95
CA TRP A 26 -12.18 10.19 6.26
C TRP A 26 -12.37 8.85 6.98
N LEU A 27 -13.29 8.79 7.95
CA LEU A 27 -13.62 7.57 8.67
C LEU A 27 -14.24 6.53 7.75
N PHE A 28 -15.15 6.94 6.86
CA PHE A 28 -15.71 6.07 5.83
C PHE A 28 -14.59 5.52 4.94
N LEU A 29 -13.72 6.39 4.42
CA LEU A 29 -12.66 6.00 3.50
C LEU A 29 -11.71 4.98 4.14
N THR A 30 -11.20 5.24 5.35
CA THR A 30 -10.25 4.31 5.98
C THR A 30 -10.88 3.00 6.46
N SER A 31 -12.19 2.97 6.73
CA SER A 31 -12.87 1.75 7.18
C SER A 31 -13.33 0.87 6.02
N HIS A 32 -13.66 1.46 4.87
CA HIS A 32 -14.18 0.72 3.70
C HIS A 32 -13.12 0.43 2.63
N LEU A 33 -12.00 1.15 2.64
CA LEU A 33 -10.84 0.89 1.78
C LEU A 33 -9.65 0.38 2.60
N ASP A 34 -9.94 -0.52 3.54
CA ASP A 34 -8.93 -1.32 4.19
C ASP A 34 -8.35 -2.35 3.19
N PRO A 35 -7.19 -2.97 3.46
CA PRO A 35 -6.61 -3.96 2.54
C PRO A 35 -7.56 -5.10 2.13
N ASN A 36 -8.55 -5.45 2.97
CA ASN A 36 -9.58 -6.44 2.64
C ASN A 36 -10.46 -6.01 1.46
N SER A 37 -10.63 -4.71 1.23
CA SER A 37 -11.37 -4.17 0.09
C SER A 37 -10.75 -4.58 -1.25
N ILE A 38 -9.46 -4.86 -1.29
CA ILE A 38 -8.78 -5.34 -2.50
C ILE A 38 -9.33 -6.70 -2.93
N TYR A 39 -9.48 -7.63 -1.99
CA TYR A 39 -9.96 -8.98 -2.27
C TYR A 39 -11.48 -9.02 -2.49
N THR A 40 -12.23 -8.16 -1.80
CA THR A 40 -13.69 -8.17 -1.82
C THR A 40 -14.30 -7.28 -2.91
N ILE A 41 -13.63 -6.20 -3.32
CA ILE A 41 -14.14 -5.21 -4.28
C ILE A 41 -13.24 -5.14 -5.52
N CYS A 42 -11.94 -4.88 -5.36
CA CYS A 42 -11.06 -4.65 -6.50
C CYS A 42 -10.86 -5.91 -7.35
N PHE A 43 -10.74 -7.09 -6.73
CA PHE A 43 -10.59 -8.35 -7.44
C PHE A 43 -11.81 -8.68 -8.32
N PRO A 44 -13.07 -8.65 -7.83
CA PRO A 44 -14.24 -8.84 -8.70
C PRO A 44 -14.34 -7.83 -9.84
N LEU A 45 -14.03 -6.56 -9.59
CA LEU A 45 -14.02 -5.52 -10.63
C LEU A 45 -12.96 -5.82 -11.70
N ALA A 46 -11.75 -6.19 -11.28
CA ALA A 46 -10.68 -6.57 -12.19
C ALA A 46 -11.05 -7.82 -12.99
N ARG A 47 -11.73 -8.80 -12.38
CA ARG A 47 -12.21 -10.02 -13.03
C ARG A 47 -13.24 -9.73 -14.12
N GLY A 48 -14.07 -8.71 -13.93
CA GLY A 48 -15.01 -8.22 -14.94
C GLY A 48 -14.33 -7.55 -16.14
N LEU A 49 -13.10 -7.05 -15.98
CA LEU A 49 -12.32 -6.47 -17.08
C LEU A 49 -11.53 -7.52 -17.85
N ASP A 50 -10.79 -8.36 -17.13
CA ASP A 50 -9.90 -9.37 -17.70
C ASP A 50 -9.40 -10.35 -16.62
N ASP A 51 -9.32 -11.63 -17.00
CA ASP A 51 -8.85 -12.71 -16.13
C ASP A 51 -7.42 -12.47 -15.61
N HIS A 52 -6.51 -12.06 -16.50
CA HIS A 52 -5.12 -11.82 -16.15
C HIS A 52 -4.97 -10.62 -15.21
N VAL A 53 -5.72 -9.53 -15.44
CA VAL A 53 -5.69 -8.34 -14.57
C VAL A 53 -6.14 -8.71 -13.15
N SER A 54 -7.21 -9.49 -13.02
CA SER A 54 -7.70 -9.93 -11.70
C SER A 54 -6.68 -10.74 -10.91
N MET A 55 -5.95 -11.62 -11.60
CA MET A 55 -4.90 -12.41 -10.98
C MET A 55 -3.70 -11.54 -10.58
N MET A 56 -3.35 -10.54 -11.40
CA MET A 56 -2.29 -9.58 -11.05
C MET A 56 -2.67 -8.78 -9.80
N VAL A 57 -3.92 -8.33 -9.66
CA VAL A 57 -4.40 -7.63 -8.46
C VAL A 57 -4.20 -8.49 -7.21
N LEU A 58 -4.65 -9.75 -7.23
CA LEU A 58 -4.49 -10.67 -6.09
C LEU A 58 -3.03 -10.92 -5.74
N TRP A 59 -2.19 -11.18 -6.74
CA TRP A 59 -0.79 -11.51 -6.51
C TRP A 59 0.02 -10.33 -5.99
N ILE A 60 -0.18 -9.16 -6.59
CA ILE A 60 0.51 -7.95 -6.17
C ILE A 60 0.07 -7.56 -4.75
N ALA A 61 -1.23 -7.69 -4.43
CA ALA A 61 -1.73 -7.44 -3.08
C ALA A 61 -1.08 -8.37 -2.05
N LEU A 62 -1.03 -9.68 -2.31
CA LEU A 62 -0.43 -10.65 -1.40
C LEU A 62 1.07 -10.39 -1.18
N VAL A 63 1.82 -10.08 -2.24
CA VAL A 63 3.25 -9.75 -2.12
C VAL A 63 3.45 -8.42 -1.39
N ALA A 64 2.62 -7.42 -1.65
CA ALA A 64 2.69 -6.12 -0.98
C ALA A 64 2.37 -6.24 0.51
N GLU A 65 1.39 -7.06 0.90
CA GLU A 65 1.08 -7.36 2.30
C GLU A 65 2.24 -8.03 3.01
N TRP A 66 2.80 -9.08 2.41
CA TRP A 66 3.96 -9.77 2.96
C TRP A 66 5.14 -8.81 3.13
N LEU A 67 5.44 -8.00 2.10
CA LEU A 67 6.53 -7.02 2.16
C LEU A 67 6.24 -5.94 3.20
N ASN A 68 5.00 -5.48 3.35
CA ASN A 68 4.63 -4.51 4.37
C ASN A 68 4.89 -5.04 5.78
N VAL A 69 4.50 -6.29 6.06
CA VAL A 69 4.75 -6.93 7.35
C VAL A 69 6.24 -7.05 7.62
N VAL A 70 7.02 -7.52 6.65
CA VAL A 70 8.47 -7.64 6.76
C VAL A 70 9.11 -6.27 7.04
N LEU A 71 8.76 -5.24 6.28
CA LEU A 71 9.32 -3.90 6.48
C LEU A 71 8.96 -3.33 7.84
N LYS A 72 7.72 -3.54 8.32
CA LYS A 72 7.30 -3.10 9.65
C LYS A 72 8.16 -3.70 10.76
N TRP A 73 8.50 -4.98 10.66
CA TRP A 73 9.40 -5.64 11.63
C TRP A 73 10.81 -5.08 11.65
N PHE A 74 11.31 -4.48 10.57
CA PHE A 74 12.67 -3.96 10.53
C PHE A 74 12.77 -2.45 10.72
N LEU A 75 11.73 -1.70 10.34
CA LEU A 75 11.74 -0.24 10.40
C LEU A 75 11.25 0.30 11.75
N PHE A 76 10.49 -0.48 12.52
CA PHE A 76 10.02 -0.13 13.87
C PHE A 76 9.46 1.30 13.97
N GLY A 77 8.63 1.69 12.99
CA GLY A 77 8.09 3.05 12.95
C GLY A 77 7.10 3.34 14.08
N GLU A 78 7.26 4.46 14.75
CA GLU A 78 6.31 4.94 15.77
C GLU A 78 4.96 5.30 15.17
N ARG A 79 3.86 5.17 15.93
CA ARG A 79 2.56 5.69 15.52
C ARG A 79 2.25 7.03 16.19
N PRO A 80 1.59 7.97 15.49
CA PRO A 80 1.26 9.28 16.03
C PRO A 80 0.51 9.23 17.37
N TYR A 81 -0.42 8.29 17.49
CA TYR A 81 -1.21 8.10 18.70
C TYR A 81 -0.35 7.75 19.93
N TRP A 82 0.58 6.80 19.83
CA TRP A 82 1.42 6.40 20.97
C TRP A 82 2.52 7.43 21.23
N TRP A 83 3.16 7.91 20.15
CA TRP A 83 4.29 8.83 20.22
C TRP A 83 3.95 10.15 20.93
N ILE A 84 2.72 10.68 20.79
CA ILE A 84 2.33 11.94 21.45
C ILE A 84 2.32 11.84 22.99
N HIS A 85 2.03 10.65 23.51
CA HIS A 85 1.99 10.37 24.95
C HIS A 85 3.40 10.10 25.46
N GLU A 86 4.20 9.31 24.73
CA GLU A 86 5.56 8.93 25.10
C GLU A 86 6.55 10.10 25.02
N SER A 87 6.41 10.97 24.02
CA SER A 87 7.25 12.17 23.87
C SER A 87 6.98 13.25 24.94
N GLY A 88 5.88 13.14 25.69
CA GLY A 88 5.41 14.16 26.62
C GLY A 88 4.82 15.40 25.94
N LEU A 89 4.64 15.40 24.60
CA LEU A 89 4.03 16.51 23.87
C LEU A 89 2.60 16.78 24.35
N SER A 90 1.83 15.71 24.62
CA SER A 90 0.47 15.81 25.18
C SER A 90 0.43 16.59 26.51
N SER A 91 1.48 16.52 27.32
CA SER A 91 1.60 17.23 28.60
C SER A 91 2.09 18.67 28.45
N ARG A 92 2.85 18.96 27.38
CA ARG A 92 3.42 20.29 27.10
C ARG A 92 2.44 21.19 26.35
N GLU A 93 1.61 20.61 25.47
CA GLU A 93 0.70 21.33 24.59
C GLU A 93 -0.68 20.65 24.59
N GLN A 94 -1.72 21.41 24.91
CA GLN A 94 -3.10 20.92 24.82
C GLN A 94 -3.54 20.94 23.35
N LEU A 95 -3.29 19.85 22.65
CA LEU A 95 -3.69 19.67 21.26
C LEU A 95 -5.13 19.10 21.19
N PRO A 96 -6.06 19.71 20.42
CA PRO A 96 -7.44 19.26 20.31
C PRO A 96 -7.59 18.04 19.39
N LEU A 97 -6.77 17.02 19.62
CA LEU A 97 -6.76 15.79 18.83
C LEU A 97 -7.84 14.83 19.30
N ARG A 98 -8.52 14.25 18.32
CA ARG A 98 -9.57 13.27 18.50
C ARG A 98 -9.07 11.90 18.09
N GLN A 99 -9.48 10.89 18.84
CA GLN A 99 -9.19 9.49 18.59
C GLN A 99 -10.45 8.81 18.05
N PHE A 100 -10.23 7.79 17.23
CA PHE A 100 -11.28 7.00 16.61
C PHE A 100 -11.03 5.52 16.87
N PRO A 101 -12.05 4.64 16.75
CA PRO A 101 -11.83 3.20 16.93
C PRO A 101 -10.72 2.61 16.04
N VAL A 102 -10.52 3.19 14.84
CA VAL A 102 -9.47 2.80 13.89
C VAL A 102 -8.09 3.42 14.19
N THR A 103 -7.97 4.24 15.23
CA THR A 103 -6.69 4.83 15.67
C THR A 103 -5.80 3.78 16.34
N CYS A 104 -6.41 2.84 17.09
CA CYS A 104 -5.71 1.84 17.91
C CYS A 104 -5.23 0.63 17.09
N GLU A 105 -4.56 0.88 15.97
CA GLU A 105 -3.90 -0.21 15.27
C GLU A 105 -2.68 -0.69 16.05
N THR A 106 -2.60 -2.00 16.19
CA THR A 106 -1.44 -2.66 16.77
C THR A 106 -0.31 -2.66 15.71
N GLY A 107 0.90 -2.26 16.11
CA GLY A 107 2.10 -2.47 15.29
C GLY A 107 2.88 -1.28 14.82
N PRO A 108 4.10 -1.52 14.29
CA PRO A 108 4.90 -0.50 13.66
C PRO A 108 4.10 0.21 12.57
N GLY A 109 4.26 1.52 12.54
CA GLY A 109 3.62 2.44 11.63
C GLY A 109 4.29 2.56 10.26
N ASP A 110 5.55 2.15 10.11
CA ASP A 110 6.30 2.38 8.85
C ASP A 110 6.57 1.09 8.08
N PRO A 111 6.22 0.99 6.78
CA PRO A 111 5.42 1.94 6.00
C PRO A 111 3.91 1.72 6.15
N SER A 112 3.11 2.71 5.73
CA SER A 112 1.65 2.61 5.78
C SER A 112 1.14 1.48 4.89
N GLY A 113 0.61 0.42 5.52
CA GLY A 113 0.07 -0.75 4.82
C GLY A 113 -1.10 -0.41 3.91
N HIS A 114 -2.02 0.45 4.36
CA HIS A 114 -3.16 0.89 3.55
C HIS A 114 -2.69 1.55 2.25
N CYS A 115 -1.73 2.46 2.31
CA CYS A 115 -1.24 3.16 1.13
C CYS A 115 -0.42 2.25 0.22
N MET A 116 0.43 1.41 0.81
CA MET A 116 1.30 0.48 0.06
C MET A 116 0.50 -0.59 -0.68
N ILE A 117 -0.41 -1.26 0.01
CA ILE A 117 -1.19 -2.37 -0.56
C ILE A 117 -2.20 -1.83 -1.58
N LEU A 118 -2.92 -0.75 -1.25
CA LEU A 118 -3.87 -0.11 -2.17
C LEU A 118 -3.16 0.41 -3.44
N GLY A 119 -2.00 1.07 -3.28
CA GLY A 119 -1.20 1.55 -4.41
C GLY A 119 -0.72 0.42 -5.30
N ALA A 120 -0.11 -0.61 -4.72
CA ALA A 120 0.40 -1.75 -5.46
C ALA A 120 -0.74 -2.50 -6.19
N ALA A 121 -1.82 -2.84 -5.49
CA ALA A 121 -2.89 -3.68 -6.02
C ALA A 121 -3.75 -2.98 -7.08
N LEU A 122 -3.94 -1.66 -6.99
CA LEU A 122 -4.70 -0.91 -7.99
C LEU A 122 -3.90 -0.62 -9.27
N TRP A 123 -2.57 -0.69 -9.24
CA TRP A 123 -1.71 -0.45 -10.40
C TRP A 123 -2.09 -1.25 -11.66
N PRO A 124 -2.23 -2.59 -11.63
CA PRO A 124 -2.67 -3.36 -12.80
C PRO A 124 -4.07 -2.96 -13.29
N LEU A 125 -4.97 -2.62 -12.35
CA LEU A 125 -6.34 -2.22 -12.66
C LEU A 125 -6.37 -0.88 -13.40
N VAL A 126 -5.68 0.14 -12.88
CA VAL A 126 -5.63 1.47 -13.51
C VAL A 126 -4.92 1.45 -14.86
N THR A 127 -3.88 0.63 -15.00
CA THR A 127 -3.14 0.46 -16.25
C THR A 127 -4.03 -0.19 -17.33
N ALA A 128 -4.77 -1.23 -16.96
CA ALA A 128 -5.72 -1.89 -17.86
C ALA A 128 -6.86 -0.95 -18.28
N LEU A 129 -7.45 -0.21 -17.33
CA LEU A 129 -8.50 0.79 -17.61
C LEU A 129 -7.99 1.89 -18.54
N THR A 130 -6.80 2.43 -18.29
CA THR A 130 -6.19 3.46 -19.14
C THR A 130 -5.97 2.97 -20.56
N THR A 131 -5.54 1.71 -20.72
CA THR A 131 -5.35 1.09 -22.04
C THR A 131 -6.68 0.97 -22.77
N ARG A 132 -7.73 0.46 -22.09
CA ARG A 132 -9.08 0.36 -22.67
C ARG A 132 -9.62 1.71 -23.10
N VAL A 133 -9.53 2.74 -22.25
CA VAL A 133 -9.96 4.09 -22.58
C VAL A 133 -9.18 4.63 -23.77
N SER A 134 -7.86 4.42 -23.81
CA SER A 134 -7.00 4.88 -24.91
C SER A 134 -7.34 4.26 -26.26
N MET A 135 -7.83 3.01 -26.27
CA MET A 135 -8.34 2.34 -27.47
C MET A 135 -9.68 2.94 -27.93
N CYS A 136 -10.53 3.37 -27.00
CA CYS A 136 -11.85 3.91 -27.31
C CYS A 136 -11.86 5.42 -27.63
N THR A 137 -10.83 6.17 -27.24
CA THR A 137 -10.80 7.63 -27.44
C THR A 137 -9.42 8.21 -27.72
N GLN A 138 -9.38 9.23 -28.58
CA GLN A 138 -8.18 10.04 -28.86
C GLN A 138 -8.05 11.26 -27.93
N ARG A 139 -9.03 11.52 -27.07
CA ARG A 139 -8.99 12.67 -26.15
C ARG A 139 -8.01 12.41 -25.01
N ARG A 140 -6.92 13.20 -24.94
CA ARG A 140 -5.89 13.11 -23.90
C ARG A 140 -6.48 13.17 -22.48
N VAL A 141 -7.45 14.06 -22.25
CA VAL A 141 -8.10 14.21 -20.94
C VAL A 141 -8.69 12.88 -20.46
N LEU A 142 -9.49 12.22 -21.30
CA LEU A 142 -10.13 10.96 -20.93
C LEU A 142 -9.12 9.84 -20.62
N ARG A 143 -7.97 9.82 -21.33
CA ARG A 143 -6.89 8.87 -21.07
C ARG A 143 -6.20 9.08 -19.72
N LEU A 144 -6.19 10.31 -19.21
CA LEU A 144 -5.58 10.64 -17.92
C LEU A 144 -6.52 10.39 -16.74
N ILE A 145 -7.84 10.30 -16.97
CA ILE A 145 -8.83 10.14 -15.89
C ILE A 145 -8.54 8.94 -14.98
N PRO A 146 -8.26 7.72 -15.48
CA PRO A 146 -8.05 6.58 -14.57
C PRO A 146 -6.86 6.80 -13.63
N PHE A 147 -5.73 7.30 -14.15
CA PHE A 147 -4.56 7.61 -13.34
C PHE A 147 -4.83 8.77 -12.37
N LEU A 148 -5.56 9.81 -12.80
CA LEU A 148 -5.93 10.90 -11.91
C LEU A 148 -6.80 10.40 -10.75
N VAL A 149 -7.79 9.55 -11.02
CA VAL A 149 -8.65 8.94 -9.99
C VAL A 149 -7.82 8.08 -9.03
N TYR A 150 -6.89 7.28 -9.56
CA TYR A 150 -5.96 6.48 -8.75
C TYR A 150 -5.11 7.34 -7.81
N ILE A 151 -4.48 8.41 -8.32
CA ILE A 151 -3.67 9.30 -7.49
C ILE A 151 -4.52 10.02 -6.44
N LEU A 152 -5.69 10.53 -6.82
CA LEU A 152 -6.61 11.17 -5.88
C LEU A 152 -7.06 10.20 -4.77
N LEU A 153 -7.33 8.94 -5.12
CA LEU A 153 -7.70 7.91 -4.16
C LEU A 153 -6.56 7.62 -3.18
N LEU A 154 -5.31 7.50 -3.66
CA LEU A 154 -4.16 7.29 -2.78
C LEU A 154 -3.88 8.47 -1.87
N VAL A 155 -3.98 9.70 -2.39
CA VAL A 155 -3.83 10.92 -1.58
C VAL A 155 -4.94 10.96 -0.53
N ALA A 156 -6.18 10.71 -0.90
CA ALA A 156 -7.30 10.69 0.04
C ALA A 156 -7.11 9.60 1.12
N MET A 157 -6.67 8.40 0.72
CA MET A 157 -6.36 7.32 1.64
C MET A 157 -5.27 7.73 2.61
N GLY A 158 -4.15 8.27 2.12
CA GLY A 158 -3.06 8.77 2.95
C GLY A 158 -3.49 9.84 3.95
N LEU A 159 -4.26 10.83 3.50
CA LEU A 159 -4.81 11.88 4.37
C LEU A 159 -5.74 11.30 5.45
N SER A 160 -6.58 10.32 5.10
CA SER A 160 -7.44 9.67 6.09
C SER A 160 -6.64 8.95 7.18
N ARG A 161 -5.48 8.36 6.84
CA ARG A 161 -4.59 7.69 7.79
C ARG A 161 -3.87 8.65 8.74
N ILE A 162 -3.53 9.84 8.25
CA ILE A 162 -2.98 10.92 9.09
C ILE A 162 -4.09 11.48 9.98
N PHE A 163 -5.30 11.68 9.43
CA PHE A 163 -6.46 12.19 10.15
C PHE A 163 -6.82 11.32 11.36
N VAL A 164 -6.82 9.99 11.22
CA VAL A 164 -7.12 9.07 12.32
C VAL A 164 -5.92 8.80 13.25
N LEU A 165 -4.81 9.51 13.08
CA LEU A 165 -3.59 9.38 13.89
C LEU A 165 -2.93 7.99 13.82
N ALA A 166 -3.20 7.22 12.76
CA ALA A 166 -2.64 5.89 12.59
C ALA A 166 -1.26 5.91 11.93
N HIS A 167 -0.94 6.94 11.13
CA HIS A 167 0.34 7.10 10.45
C HIS A 167 0.80 8.56 10.38
N PHE A 168 2.11 8.77 10.44
CA PHE A 168 2.71 10.07 10.12
C PHE A 168 2.72 10.32 8.61
N PRO A 169 2.80 11.59 8.15
CA PRO A 169 2.86 11.90 6.72
C PRO A 169 4.00 11.21 5.97
N HIS A 170 5.18 11.09 6.59
CA HIS A 170 6.32 10.43 5.96
C HIS A 170 6.05 8.92 5.75
N GLN A 171 5.37 8.25 6.68
CA GLN A 171 5.01 6.82 6.59
C GLN A 171 3.98 6.54 5.49
N VAL A 172 3.09 7.50 5.25
CA VAL A 172 2.15 7.48 4.13
C VAL A 172 2.92 7.60 2.81
N VAL A 173 3.85 8.55 2.72
CA VAL A 173 4.67 8.74 1.52
C VAL A 173 5.55 7.51 1.24
N THR A 174 6.25 6.98 2.23
CA THR A 174 7.06 5.76 2.09
C THR A 174 6.20 4.57 1.67
N GLY A 175 5.00 4.43 2.25
CA GLY A 175 4.02 3.41 1.85
C GLY A 175 3.58 3.54 0.40
N SER A 176 3.17 4.72 -0.05
CA SER A 176 2.78 4.96 -1.44
C SER A 176 3.92 4.66 -2.42
N LEU A 177 5.14 5.13 -2.13
CA LEU A 177 6.31 4.89 -2.98
C LEU A 177 6.70 3.41 -3.03
N ALA A 178 6.67 2.71 -1.90
CA ALA A 178 6.91 1.27 -1.83
C ALA A 178 5.83 0.49 -2.62
N GLY A 179 4.58 0.96 -2.55
CA GLY A 179 3.45 0.40 -3.29
C GLY A 179 3.62 0.55 -4.81
N GLU A 180 4.04 1.72 -5.30
CA GLU A 180 4.31 1.94 -6.73
C GLU A 180 5.53 1.17 -7.25
N GLY A 181 6.54 0.97 -6.40
CA GLY A 181 7.72 0.16 -6.71
C GLY A 181 7.46 -1.34 -6.71
N ALA A 182 6.50 -1.84 -5.92
CA ALA A 182 6.22 -3.27 -5.78
C ALA A 182 5.80 -3.98 -7.09
N PRO A 183 4.90 -3.41 -7.93
CA PRO A 183 4.61 -3.95 -9.26
C PRO A 183 5.86 -4.05 -10.13
N GLN A 184 6.78 -3.09 -10.05
CA GLN A 184 7.99 -3.06 -10.89
C GLN A 184 9.01 -4.15 -10.51
N LEU A 185 8.97 -4.62 -9.27
CA LEU A 185 9.78 -5.75 -8.80
C LEU A 185 9.25 -7.12 -9.25
N LEU A 186 7.99 -7.17 -9.73
CA LEU A 186 7.37 -8.38 -10.24
C LEU A 186 7.51 -8.44 -11.78
N PRO A 187 8.25 -9.43 -12.34
CA PRO A 187 8.42 -9.58 -13.79
C PRO A 187 7.11 -9.82 -14.56
N LEU A 188 5.99 -10.06 -13.86
CA LEU A 188 4.67 -10.29 -14.43
C LEU A 188 3.89 -8.99 -14.68
N ALA A 189 4.22 -7.89 -13.99
CA ALA A 189 3.58 -6.60 -14.19
C ALA A 189 4.21 -5.79 -15.34
N SER A 190 5.38 -6.20 -15.84
CA SER A 190 6.14 -5.48 -16.85
C SER A 190 5.72 -5.73 -18.31
N SER A 191 4.68 -6.55 -18.59
CA SER A 191 3.84 -6.52 -19.83
C SER A 191 3.22 -7.89 -20.17
N PRO A 192 1.94 -7.90 -20.58
CA PRO A 192 1.54 -8.60 -21.81
C PRO A 192 1.12 -7.64 -22.94
N PHE A 193 1.11 -6.33 -22.70
CA PHE A 193 0.75 -5.33 -23.70
C PHE A 193 1.95 -4.47 -24.10
N PRO A 194 2.22 -4.30 -25.42
CA PRO A 194 3.37 -3.56 -25.89
C PRO A 194 3.19 -2.07 -25.58
N VAL A 195 3.67 -1.62 -24.42
CA VAL A 195 3.94 -0.22 -24.12
C VAL A 195 5.39 0.08 -24.53
N HIS A 196 5.74 -0.23 -25.78
CA HIS A 196 6.96 0.29 -26.39
C HIS A 196 6.63 1.65 -26.98
N GLN A 197 6.56 2.69 -26.15
CA GLN A 197 6.89 4.08 -26.47
C GLN A 197 6.52 4.99 -25.29
N CYS A 198 7.54 5.49 -24.59
CA CYS A 198 7.51 6.44 -23.47
C CYS A 198 7.59 5.85 -22.05
N GLN A 199 8.76 5.35 -21.67
CA GLN A 199 9.31 5.61 -20.33
C GLN A 199 10.79 6.00 -20.46
N PRO A 200 11.26 7.05 -19.74
CA PRO A 200 12.69 7.29 -19.58
C PRO A 200 13.27 6.21 -18.66
N GLN A 201 14.41 5.66 -19.08
CA GLN A 201 15.12 4.56 -18.42
C GLN A 201 15.56 4.96 -17.01
N LEU A 202 14.99 4.33 -15.98
CA LEU A 202 15.60 4.26 -14.65
C LEU A 202 15.60 2.79 -14.22
N SER A 203 16.77 2.17 -14.26
CA SER A 203 16.99 0.77 -13.88
C SER A 203 17.31 0.66 -12.39
N PRO A 204 16.64 -0.22 -11.64
CA PRO A 204 17.22 -0.86 -10.47
C PRO A 204 17.47 -2.35 -10.74
N LEU A 205 18.75 -2.73 -10.70
CA LEU A 205 19.29 -4.09 -10.92
C LEU A 205 18.80 -5.14 -9.89
N THR A 206 17.94 -4.78 -8.95
CA THR A 206 17.49 -5.64 -7.85
C THR A 206 16.29 -6.53 -8.20
N GLY A 207 15.56 -6.24 -9.30
CA GLY A 207 14.39 -7.02 -9.73
C GLY A 207 14.68 -8.30 -10.53
N MET A 208 15.95 -8.55 -10.91
CA MET A 208 16.30 -9.62 -11.86
C MET A 208 16.25 -11.04 -11.26
N ALA A 209 16.51 -11.19 -9.95
CA ALA A 209 16.56 -12.52 -9.32
C ALA A 209 15.17 -13.13 -9.08
N LEU A 210 14.18 -12.34 -8.62
CA LEU A 210 12.77 -12.77 -8.59
C LEU A 210 12.20 -12.88 -10.00
N GLY A 211 12.70 -12.03 -10.91
CA GLY A 211 12.40 -12.00 -12.35
C GLY A 211 12.51 -13.35 -13.04
N TRP A 212 13.69 -13.95 -12.93
CA TRP A 212 14.10 -15.14 -13.67
C TRP A 212 13.41 -16.44 -13.23
N GLY A 213 13.04 -16.54 -11.95
CA GLY A 213 12.34 -17.72 -11.41
C GLY A 213 10.91 -17.84 -11.91
N LEU A 214 10.22 -16.71 -12.06
CA LEU A 214 8.80 -16.65 -12.45
C LEU A 214 8.59 -16.73 -13.97
N GLN A 215 9.60 -16.34 -14.76
CA GLN A 215 9.53 -16.36 -16.24
C GLN A 215 9.66 -17.76 -16.85
N ARG A 216 10.18 -18.73 -16.08
CA ARG A 216 10.38 -20.13 -16.53
C ARG A 216 9.11 -20.97 -16.55
N TRP A 217 8.01 -20.46 -15.99
CA TRP A 217 6.72 -21.13 -15.93
C TRP A 217 5.63 -20.19 -16.45
N PRO A 218 5.23 -20.27 -17.74
CA PRO A 218 4.02 -19.58 -18.18
C PRO A 218 2.88 -20.14 -17.34
N PRO A 219 2.23 -19.34 -16.48
CA PRO A 219 1.28 -19.92 -15.57
C PRO A 219 0.11 -20.39 -16.42
N LYS A 220 -0.18 -21.69 -16.38
CA LYS A 220 -1.56 -22.11 -16.62
C LYS A 220 -2.31 -21.68 -15.34
N PHE A 221 -2.73 -20.41 -15.34
CA PHE A 221 -3.16 -19.53 -14.23
C PHE A 221 -4.36 -20.01 -13.38
N LEU A 222 -4.78 -21.28 -13.52
CA LEU A 222 -5.97 -21.85 -12.86
C LEU A 222 -5.66 -23.01 -11.89
N LYS A 223 -4.38 -23.34 -11.67
CA LYS A 223 -4.06 -24.39 -10.69
C LYS A 223 -3.97 -23.77 -9.29
N CYS A 224 -4.99 -23.98 -8.46
CA CYS A 224 -4.98 -23.65 -7.02
C CYS A 224 -3.68 -24.08 -6.32
N ARG A 225 -3.01 -25.13 -6.84
CA ARG A 225 -1.71 -25.61 -6.37
C ARG A 225 -0.60 -24.56 -6.43
N PHE A 226 -0.57 -23.72 -7.47
CA PHE A 226 0.41 -22.63 -7.56
C PHE A 226 0.12 -21.56 -6.51
N PHE A 227 -1.16 -21.17 -6.37
CA PHE A 227 -1.61 -20.22 -5.35
C PHE A 227 -1.24 -20.67 -3.94
N LEU A 228 -1.58 -21.92 -3.62
CA LEU A 228 -1.28 -22.53 -2.34
C LEU A 228 0.23 -22.63 -2.10
N ALA A 229 1.01 -23.01 -3.11
CA ALA A 229 2.46 -23.15 -2.96
C ALA A 229 3.16 -21.81 -2.67
N VAL A 230 2.78 -20.74 -3.37
CA VAL A 230 3.36 -19.41 -3.13
C VAL A 230 2.90 -18.85 -1.80
N ALA A 231 1.61 -18.94 -1.45
CA ALA A 231 1.10 -18.48 -0.17
C ALA A 231 1.79 -19.22 1.00
N LEU A 232 1.95 -20.55 0.88
CA LEU A 232 2.70 -21.34 1.85
C LEU A 232 4.17 -20.92 1.89
N GLY A 233 4.80 -20.66 0.73
CA GLY A 233 6.18 -20.19 0.66
C GLY A 233 6.38 -18.84 1.37
N LEU A 234 5.48 -17.88 1.17
CA LEU A 234 5.48 -16.57 1.83
C LEU A 234 5.23 -16.71 3.35
N LEU A 235 4.33 -17.60 3.74
CA LEU A 235 4.09 -17.90 5.15
C LEU A 235 5.33 -18.50 5.82
N LEU A 236 5.92 -19.52 5.20
CA LEU A 236 7.13 -20.17 5.71
C LEU A 236 8.31 -19.21 5.75
N SER A 237 8.47 -18.33 4.75
CA SER A 237 9.52 -17.32 4.75
C SER A 237 9.31 -16.28 5.85
N ALA A 238 8.06 -15.85 6.10
CA ALA A 238 7.74 -14.94 7.20
C ALA A 238 8.04 -15.59 8.56
N LEU A 239 7.65 -16.85 8.77
CA LEU A 239 7.94 -17.60 10.00
C LEU A 239 9.45 -17.79 10.22
N ALA A 240 10.18 -18.14 9.16
CA ALA A 240 11.63 -18.28 9.22
C ALA A 240 12.32 -16.94 9.54
N LEU A 241 11.87 -15.85 8.90
CA LEU A 241 12.41 -14.52 9.14
C LEU A 241 12.12 -14.03 10.56
N HIS A 242 10.90 -14.24 11.04
CA HIS A 242 10.52 -13.95 12.43
C HIS A 242 11.41 -14.73 13.41
N GLY A 243 11.58 -16.04 13.21
CA GLY A 243 12.45 -16.86 14.07
C GLY A 243 13.92 -16.45 14.03
N LEU A 244 14.44 -16.03 12.87
CA LEU A 244 15.81 -15.53 12.75
C LEU A 244 15.96 -14.16 13.42
N ALA A 245 14.99 -13.27 13.28
CA ALA A 245 14.99 -11.96 13.91
C ALA A 245 14.95 -12.06 15.43
N THR A 246 14.06 -12.90 15.99
CA THR A 246 14.00 -13.13 17.44
C THR A 246 15.26 -13.83 17.96
N ALA A 247 15.83 -14.79 17.22
CA ALA A 247 17.11 -15.40 17.55
C ALA A 247 18.29 -14.40 17.52
N ALA A 248 18.21 -13.37 16.68
CA ALA A 248 19.16 -12.27 16.64
C ALA A 248 18.92 -11.21 17.74
N GLY A 249 17.90 -11.39 18.58
CA GLY A 249 17.57 -10.49 19.69
C GLY A 249 16.72 -9.28 19.29
N LEU A 250 16.09 -9.28 18.11
CA LEU A 250 15.09 -8.29 17.76
C LEU A 250 13.78 -8.62 18.48
N ASP A 251 13.27 -7.64 19.23
CA ASP A 251 11.96 -7.74 19.86
C ASP A 251 10.87 -7.44 18.82
N LEU A 252 10.13 -8.46 18.43
CA LEU A 252 9.03 -8.36 17.47
C LEU A 252 7.65 -8.39 18.15
N ASP A 253 7.62 -8.56 19.48
CA ASP A 253 6.41 -8.62 20.30
C ASP A 253 6.06 -7.21 20.79
N TRP A 254 5.67 -6.35 19.85
CA TRP A 254 5.13 -5.00 20.13
C TRP A 254 3.62 -5.03 20.43
#